data_AF-A0A2N2Y100-F1
#
_entry.id   AF-A0A2N2Y100-F1
#
_cell.length_a   1.000
_cell.length_b   1.000
_cell.length_c   1.000
_cell.angle_alpha   90.00
_cell.angle_beta   90.00
_cell.angle_gamma   90.00
#
_symmetry.space_group_name_H-M   'P 1'
#
loop_
_entity.id
_entity.type
_entity.pdbx_description
1 polymer ?
#
loop_
_entity_poly.entity_id
_entity_poly.type
_entity_poly.pdbx_seq_one_letter_code
_entity_poly.pdbx_strand_id
1 'polypeptide(L)'
;MHLTATVGLDNFTHPGMDGTQAFFYQAYTEIGYYGYDTTGVGDLLSIKNGYISNSIMAPKGPHYKFNPLTLQRVRDFIALEGNNIIYIYGGNDPWCASAALPSTATNALRIIAPGGCHGTRIGTLSSEPKKKVLDTLNDWLGNKTTNTK
;
A
#
# COMPACT_ATOMS: atom_id res chain seq x y z
N MET A 1 -19.74 -20.64 8.17
CA MET A 1 -20.41 -19.53 7.46
C MET A 1 -19.37 -18.86 6.56
N HIS A 2 -19.67 -18.55 5.29
CA HIS A 2 -18.68 -18.01 4.34
C HIS A 2 -17.95 -16.76 4.88
N LEU A 3 -18.66 -15.85 5.54
CA LEU A 3 -18.09 -14.63 6.14
C LEU A 3 -16.90 -14.92 7.07
N THR A 4 -17.02 -15.90 7.98
CA THR A 4 -15.95 -16.21 8.94
C THR A 4 -14.79 -16.98 8.31
N ALA A 5 -14.98 -17.55 7.12
CA ALA A 5 -13.93 -18.20 6.34
C ALA A 5 -13.17 -17.22 5.43
N THR A 6 -13.77 -16.05 5.14
CA THR A 6 -13.21 -15.04 4.23
C THR A 6 -12.69 -13.81 4.99
N VAL A 7 -13.39 -13.39 6.03
CA VAL A 7 -12.99 -12.30 6.92
C VAL A 7 -12.30 -12.91 8.11
N GLY A 8 -10.99 -12.65 8.25
CA GLY A 8 -10.26 -12.96 9.46
C GLY A 8 -10.78 -12.10 10.61
N LEU A 9 -11.80 -12.58 11.33
CA LEU A 9 -12.35 -11.88 12.50
C LEU A 9 -11.32 -11.74 13.63
N ASP A 10 -10.29 -12.59 13.63
CA ASP A 10 -9.11 -12.50 14.47
C ASP A 10 -8.38 -11.17 14.33
N ASN A 11 -8.40 -10.54 13.14
CA ASN A 11 -7.81 -9.21 12.93
C ASN A 11 -8.44 -8.12 13.81
N PHE A 12 -9.64 -8.34 14.35
CA PHE A 12 -10.33 -7.42 15.26
C PHE A 12 -10.26 -7.86 16.74
N THR A 13 -9.37 -8.79 17.06
CA THR A 13 -9.12 -9.26 18.43
C THR A 13 -7.76 -8.76 18.93
N HIS A 14 -7.56 -8.63 20.26
CA HIS A 14 -6.28 -8.16 20.80
C HIS A 14 -5.07 -8.92 20.24
N PRO A 15 -5.03 -10.27 20.23
CA PRO A 15 -3.88 -10.99 19.66
C PRO A 15 -3.64 -10.68 18.17
N GLY A 16 -4.69 -10.49 17.37
CA GLY A 16 -4.56 -10.17 15.95
C GLY A 16 -4.16 -8.72 15.69
N MET A 17 -4.52 -7.81 16.59
CA MET A 17 -4.24 -6.39 16.46
C MET A 17 -2.84 -6.00 16.96
N ASP A 18 -2.29 -6.74 17.92
CA ASP A 18 -1.01 -6.41 18.58
C ASP A 18 0.15 -6.19 17.60
N GLY A 19 0.21 -7.00 16.54
CA GLY A 19 1.23 -6.87 15.49
C GLY A 19 1.09 -5.64 14.58
N THR A 20 -0.04 -4.94 14.62
CA THR A 20 -0.35 -3.81 13.73
C THR A 20 -0.47 -2.47 14.45
N GLN A 21 -0.31 -2.45 15.78
CA GLN A 21 -0.50 -1.24 16.58
C GLN A 21 0.43 -0.08 16.13
N ALA A 22 1.69 -0.38 15.80
CA ALA A 22 2.64 0.62 15.31
C ALA A 22 2.20 1.24 13.99
N PHE A 23 1.63 0.43 13.09
CA PHE A 23 1.05 0.91 11.84
C PHE A 23 -0.13 1.85 12.10
N PHE A 24 -1.09 1.45 12.96
CA PHE A 24 -2.24 2.31 13.23
C PHE A 24 -1.87 3.59 13.99
N TYR A 25 -0.86 3.55 14.88
CA TYR A 25 -0.31 4.77 15.46
C TYR A 25 0.19 5.72 14.37
N GLN A 26 1.01 5.21 13.44
CA GLN A 26 1.52 5.99 12.30
C GLN A 26 0.40 6.48 11.38
N ALA A 27 -0.61 5.66 11.12
CA ALA A 27 -1.75 6.01 10.28
C ALA A 27 -2.54 7.20 10.86
N TYR A 28 -2.72 7.25 12.18
CA TYR A 28 -3.44 8.36 12.85
C TYR A 28 -2.56 9.59 13.14
N THR A 29 -1.24 9.48 13.05
CA THR A 29 -0.31 10.59 13.37
C THR A 29 0.45 11.15 12.17
N GLU A 30 0.63 10.39 11.09
CA GLU A 30 1.61 10.73 10.05
C GLU A 30 1.14 10.47 8.61
N ILE A 31 0.54 9.30 8.34
CA ILE A 31 0.31 8.84 6.95
C ILE A 31 -1.17 8.80 6.53
N GLY A 32 -2.09 8.95 7.48
CA GLY A 32 -3.53 8.85 7.25
C GLY A 32 -4.01 7.41 7.09
N TYR A 33 -5.32 7.23 7.21
CA TYR A 33 -6.01 5.98 6.88
C TYR A 33 -7.41 6.31 6.36
N TYR A 34 -7.96 5.46 5.52
CA TYR A 34 -9.33 5.63 5.08
C TYR A 34 -10.30 5.31 6.23
N GLY A 35 -11.46 5.96 6.18
CA GLY A 35 -12.63 5.55 6.94
C GLY A 35 -13.78 5.27 5.97
N TYR A 36 -14.93 4.95 6.52
CA TYR A 36 -16.11 4.59 5.76
C TYR A 36 -17.09 5.75 5.79
N ASP A 37 -17.35 6.36 4.64
CA ASP A 37 -18.49 7.26 4.47
C ASP A 37 -19.77 6.39 4.45
N THR A 38 -20.62 6.62 5.44
CA THR A 38 -21.85 5.86 5.67
C THR A 38 -23.09 6.72 5.42
N THR A 39 -22.92 7.88 4.80
CA THR A 39 -24.00 8.75 4.37
C THR A 39 -24.99 7.99 3.48
N GLY A 40 -26.29 8.08 3.80
CA GLY A 40 -27.36 7.42 3.05
C GLY A 40 -27.62 5.95 3.39
N VAL A 41 -26.73 5.30 4.16
CA VAL A 41 -26.91 3.90 4.60
C VAL A 41 -26.91 3.71 6.11
N GLY A 42 -26.79 4.81 6.89
CA GLY A 42 -26.74 4.77 8.35
C GLY A 42 -27.90 4.03 9.01
N ASP A 43 -29.10 4.08 8.44
CA ASP A 43 -30.28 3.34 8.95
C ASP A 43 -30.12 1.82 8.89
N LEU A 44 -29.28 1.32 7.99
CA LEU A 44 -28.95 -0.11 7.84
C LEU A 44 -27.84 -0.57 8.79
N LEU A 45 -27.11 0.36 9.42
CA LEU A 45 -25.95 0.05 10.25
C LEU A 45 -26.31 0.07 11.75
N SER A 46 -25.69 -0.81 12.54
CA SER A 46 -25.82 -0.74 14.01
C SER A 46 -25.14 0.50 14.58
N ILE A 47 -24.09 1.00 13.92
CA ILE A 47 -23.38 2.22 14.28
C ILE A 47 -23.99 3.38 13.48
N LYS A 48 -24.76 4.23 14.15
CA LYS A 48 -25.44 5.40 13.56
C LYS A 48 -24.49 6.60 13.48
N ASN A 49 -23.56 6.56 12.55
CA ASN A 49 -22.66 7.67 12.24
C ASN A 49 -22.66 7.89 10.71
N GLY A 50 -22.44 9.13 10.25
CA GLY A 50 -22.22 9.43 8.83
C GLY A 50 -20.79 9.10 8.36
N TYR A 51 -19.88 8.86 9.30
CA TYR A 51 -18.52 8.42 9.01
C TYR A 51 -18.01 7.47 10.10
N ILE A 52 -17.49 6.30 9.70
CA ILE A 52 -16.91 5.32 10.62
C ILE A 52 -15.39 5.27 10.42
N SER A 53 -14.66 5.58 11.50
CA SER A 53 -13.21 5.54 11.55
C SER A 53 -12.71 4.16 11.99
N ASN A 54 -11.51 3.79 11.53
CA ASN A 54 -10.79 2.59 11.97
C ASN A 54 -10.05 2.77 13.31
N SER A 55 -10.42 3.76 14.13
CA SER A 55 -9.68 4.15 15.35
C SER A 55 -9.70 3.08 16.44
N ILE A 56 -10.66 2.16 16.38
CA ILE A 56 -10.69 0.96 17.23
C ILE A 56 -9.43 0.11 17.08
N MET A 57 -8.78 0.15 15.90
CA MET A 57 -7.58 -0.61 15.60
C MET A 57 -6.30 0.05 16.15
N ALA A 58 -6.38 1.34 16.50
CA ALA A 58 -5.24 2.07 17.04
C ALA A 58 -5.01 1.71 18.51
N PRO A 59 -3.75 1.71 18.99
CA PRO A 59 -3.45 1.43 20.39
C PRO A 59 -4.21 2.40 21.31
N LYS A 60 -4.54 1.98 22.54
CA LYS A 60 -5.05 2.93 23.54
C LYS A 60 -3.88 3.82 23.99
N GLY A 61 -4.06 5.13 24.01
CA GLY A 61 -2.94 6.03 24.27
C GLY A 61 -3.28 7.50 24.19
N PRO A 62 -2.25 8.38 24.18
CA PRO A 62 -2.42 9.82 24.17
C PRO A 62 -3.12 10.31 22.89
N HIS A 63 -3.66 11.51 22.95
CA HIS A 63 -4.39 12.13 21.83
C HIS A 63 -3.54 12.14 20.55
N TYR A 64 -4.01 11.45 19.50
CA TYR A 64 -3.38 11.44 18.19
C TYR A 64 -3.40 12.83 17.58
N LYS A 65 -2.22 13.40 17.30
CA LYS A 65 -2.08 14.65 16.57
C LYS A 65 -1.52 14.35 15.19
N PHE A 66 -2.37 14.48 14.18
CA PHE A 66 -1.99 14.24 12.79
C PHE A 66 -1.03 15.33 12.28
N ASN A 67 0.09 14.92 11.70
CA ASN A 67 1.05 15.76 11.02
C ASN A 67 1.03 15.45 9.51
N PRO A 68 0.38 16.30 8.69
CA PRO A 68 0.27 16.05 7.25
C PRO A 68 1.61 16.14 6.51
N LEU A 69 2.63 16.77 7.11
CA LEU A 69 3.94 16.95 6.46
C LEU A 69 4.71 15.63 6.34
N THR A 70 4.44 14.63 7.17
CA THR A 70 5.17 13.36 7.13
C THR A 70 4.89 12.61 5.83
N LEU A 71 3.62 12.42 5.46
CA LEU A 71 3.27 11.79 4.18
C LEU A 71 3.77 12.60 2.98
N GLN A 72 3.73 13.94 3.06
CA GLN A 72 4.24 14.79 1.98
C GLN A 72 5.74 14.54 1.75
N ARG A 73 6.54 14.47 2.83
CA ARG A 73 7.98 14.14 2.73
C ARG A 73 8.23 12.78 2.06
N VAL A 74 7.43 11.76 2.39
CA VAL A 74 7.53 10.45 1.75
C VAL A 74 7.20 10.54 0.25
N ARG A 75 6.15 11.29 -0.13
CA ARG A 75 5.78 11.52 -1.53
C ARG A 75 6.86 12.27 -2.29
N ASP A 76 7.44 13.31 -1.69
CA ASP A 76 8.52 14.10 -2.28
C ASP A 76 9.75 13.23 -2.50
N PHE A 77 10.14 12.40 -1.52
CA PHE A 77 11.22 11.43 -1.67
C PHE A 77 10.96 10.47 -2.84
N ILE A 78 9.78 9.84 -2.89
CA ILE A 78 9.40 8.94 -3.99
C ILE A 78 9.49 9.65 -5.34
N ALA A 79 9.02 10.89 -5.42
CA ALA A 79 8.96 11.64 -6.66
C ALA A 79 10.34 12.13 -7.12
N LEU A 80 11.20 12.56 -6.20
CA LEU A 80 12.39 13.37 -6.53
C LEU A 80 13.72 12.69 -6.22
N GLU A 81 13.76 11.76 -5.26
CA GLU A 81 15.01 11.20 -4.72
C GLU A 81 15.08 9.68 -4.77
N GLY A 82 13.93 8.99 -4.91
CA GLY A 82 13.73 7.55 -4.83
C GLY A 82 14.33 6.75 -5.98
N ASN A 83 15.63 6.89 -6.23
CA ASN A 83 16.37 6.13 -7.22
C ASN A 83 16.51 4.66 -6.81
N ASN A 84 16.62 3.80 -7.82
CA ASN A 84 16.83 2.37 -7.71
C ASN A 84 15.69 1.63 -6.98
N ILE A 85 14.45 2.12 -7.13
CA ILE A 85 13.24 1.50 -6.59
C ILE A 85 12.37 0.97 -7.74
N ILE A 86 11.87 -0.26 -7.60
CA ILE A 86 10.88 -0.85 -8.51
C ILE A 86 9.55 -1.00 -7.78
N TYR A 87 8.54 -0.26 -8.21
CA TYR A 87 7.18 -0.34 -7.70
C TYR A 87 6.34 -1.28 -8.57
N ILE A 88 5.78 -2.33 -7.95
CA ILE A 88 4.99 -3.35 -8.64
C ILE A 88 3.58 -3.37 -8.05
N TYR A 89 2.59 -3.21 -8.92
CA TYR A 89 1.18 -3.09 -8.55
C TYR A 89 0.30 -4.04 -9.38
N GLY A 90 -0.71 -4.63 -8.76
CA GLY A 90 -1.77 -5.34 -9.47
C GLY A 90 -2.88 -4.39 -9.90
N GLY A 91 -3.30 -4.38 -11.16
CA GLY A 91 -4.31 -3.44 -11.68
C GLY A 91 -5.69 -3.56 -11.02
N ASN A 92 -6.01 -4.73 -10.46
CA ASN A 92 -7.25 -4.98 -9.71
C ASN A 92 -7.04 -4.93 -8.18
N ASP A 93 -5.83 -4.61 -7.71
CA ASP A 93 -5.54 -4.46 -6.28
C ASP A 93 -6.07 -3.10 -5.79
N PRO A 94 -7.05 -3.06 -4.85
CA PRO A 94 -7.56 -1.81 -4.31
C PRO A 94 -6.49 -0.95 -3.63
N TRP A 95 -5.41 -1.56 -3.13
CA TRP A 95 -4.30 -0.82 -2.53
C TRP A 95 -3.53 0.05 -3.53
N CYS A 96 -3.75 -0.11 -4.83
CA CYS A 96 -3.17 0.77 -5.84
C CYS A 96 -3.71 2.20 -5.80
N ALA A 97 -4.82 2.46 -5.09
CA ALA A 97 -5.35 3.81 -4.89
C ALA A 97 -4.33 4.76 -4.23
N SER A 98 -3.42 4.21 -3.41
CA SER A 98 -2.33 4.94 -2.76
C SER A 98 -0.95 4.59 -3.33
N ALA A 99 -0.89 4.10 -4.57
CA ALA A 99 0.37 3.71 -5.22
C ALA A 99 1.39 4.86 -5.24
N ALA A 100 2.67 4.48 -5.09
CA ALA A 100 3.80 5.38 -5.28
C ALA A 100 3.82 5.93 -6.73
N LEU A 101 4.11 7.21 -6.84
CA LEU A 101 4.18 7.95 -8.10
C LEU A 101 5.57 8.58 -8.26
N PRO A 102 6.59 7.81 -8.65
CA PRO A 102 7.89 8.38 -8.98
C PRO A 102 7.77 9.32 -10.18
N SER A 103 8.58 10.39 -10.20
CA SER A 103 8.66 11.31 -11.34
C SER A 103 9.84 10.97 -12.24
N THR A 104 9.95 11.68 -13.36
CA THR A 104 11.09 11.59 -14.29
C THR A 104 12.41 12.08 -13.70
N ALA A 105 12.42 12.65 -12.48
CA ALA A 105 13.63 13.03 -11.76
C ALA A 105 14.38 11.82 -11.16
N THR A 106 13.73 10.65 -11.10
CA THR A 106 14.33 9.41 -10.58
C THR A 106 14.49 8.39 -11.71
N ASN A 107 15.40 7.43 -11.53
CA ASN A 107 15.47 6.24 -12.38
C ASN A 107 14.50 5.12 -11.96
N ALA A 108 13.56 5.39 -11.06
CA ALA A 108 12.64 4.38 -10.53
C ALA A 108 11.77 3.77 -11.64
N LEU A 109 11.45 2.48 -11.50
CA LEU A 109 10.58 1.76 -12.43
C LEU A 109 9.24 1.48 -11.77
N ARG A 110 8.14 1.91 -12.40
CA ARG A 110 6.78 1.59 -11.96
C ARG A 110 6.08 0.66 -12.95
N ILE A 111 5.53 -0.43 -12.45
CA ILE A 111 4.81 -1.45 -13.22
C ILE A 111 3.41 -1.65 -12.62
N ILE A 112 2.38 -1.58 -13.47
CA ILE A 112 1.03 -2.03 -13.15
C ILE A 112 0.75 -3.28 -14.00
N ALA A 113 0.43 -4.40 -13.37
CA ALA A 113 0.03 -5.63 -14.05
C ALA A 113 -1.48 -5.65 -14.29
N PRO A 114 -1.97 -5.52 -15.54
CA PRO A 114 -3.40 -5.55 -15.83
C PRO A 114 -4.04 -6.85 -15.31
N GLY A 115 -5.17 -6.73 -14.62
CA GLY A 115 -5.87 -7.89 -14.02
C GLY A 115 -5.20 -8.49 -12.77
N GLY A 116 -3.99 -8.05 -12.41
CA GLY A 116 -3.26 -8.54 -11.24
C GLY A 116 -3.89 -8.10 -9.92
N CYS A 117 -3.73 -8.90 -8.87
CA CYS A 117 -4.21 -8.60 -7.51
C CYS A 117 -3.04 -8.27 -6.56
N HIS A 118 -3.31 -8.24 -5.26
CA HIS A 118 -2.30 -8.00 -4.21
C HIS A 118 -1.13 -9.00 -4.22
N GLY A 119 -1.33 -10.19 -4.79
CA GLY A 119 -0.30 -11.20 -5.00
C GLY A 119 0.65 -10.91 -6.18
N THR A 120 0.52 -9.78 -6.88
CA THR A 120 1.38 -9.44 -8.02
C THR A 120 2.84 -9.32 -7.58
N ARG A 121 3.73 -10.08 -8.21
CA ARG A 121 5.19 -10.09 -7.97
C ARG A 121 5.94 -10.16 -9.30
N ILE A 122 7.25 -9.96 -9.32
CA ILE A 122 8.09 -10.13 -10.53
C ILE A 122 7.82 -11.49 -11.20
N GLY A 123 7.68 -12.55 -10.40
CA GLY A 123 7.42 -13.90 -10.88
C GLY A 123 6.12 -14.05 -11.67
N THR A 124 5.10 -13.26 -11.34
CA THR A 124 3.73 -13.33 -11.89
C THR A 124 3.49 -12.33 -13.03
N LEU A 125 4.47 -11.47 -13.36
CA LEU A 125 4.37 -10.54 -14.47
C LEU A 125 4.39 -11.29 -15.81
N SER A 126 3.73 -10.72 -16.83
CA SER A 126 3.89 -11.16 -18.22
C SER A 126 5.33 -10.96 -18.69
N SER A 127 5.70 -11.64 -19.79
CA SER A 127 7.08 -11.71 -20.29
C SER A 127 7.74 -10.33 -20.44
N GLU A 128 7.05 -9.37 -21.05
CA GLU A 128 7.61 -8.05 -21.34
C GLU A 128 7.89 -7.21 -20.07
N PRO A 129 6.92 -6.92 -19.18
CA PRO A 129 7.21 -6.24 -17.92
C PRO A 129 8.22 -6.98 -17.03
N LYS A 130 8.18 -8.31 -17.01
CA LYS A 130 9.13 -9.13 -16.26
C LYS A 130 10.56 -8.94 -16.78
N LYS A 131 10.74 -9.00 -18.10
CA LYS A 131 12.03 -8.76 -18.74
C LYS A 131 12.53 -7.36 -18.41
N LYS A 132 11.69 -6.33 -18.55
CA LYS A 132 12.04 -4.94 -18.20
C LYS A 132 12.54 -4.80 -16.77
N VAL A 133 11.86 -5.42 -15.81
CA VAL A 133 12.27 -5.41 -14.40
C VAL A 133 13.62 -6.10 -14.20
N LEU A 134 13.82 -7.27 -14.81
CA LEU A 134 15.08 -8.02 -14.68
C LEU A 134 16.26 -7.30 -15.33
N ASP A 135 16.07 -6.73 -16.51
CA ASP A 135 17.09 -5.91 -17.19
C ASP A 135 17.47 -4.71 -16.32
N THR A 136 16.48 -4.00 -15.77
CA THR A 136 16.69 -2.85 -14.87
C THR A 136 17.51 -3.24 -13.63
N LEU A 137 17.20 -4.39 -13.02
CA LEU A 137 17.94 -4.90 -11.87
C LEU A 137 19.38 -5.27 -12.25
N ASN A 138 19.59 -5.93 -13.40
CA ASN A 138 20.92 -6.29 -13.87
C ASN A 138 21.79 -5.04 -14.11
N ASP A 139 21.22 -4.01 -14.73
CA ASP A 139 21.90 -2.75 -14.97
C ASP A 139 22.32 -2.08 -13.65
N TRP A 140 21.42 -2.01 -12.67
CA TRP A 140 21.73 -1.42 -11.35
C TRP A 140 22.76 -2.21 -10.55
N LEU A 141 22.77 -3.53 -10.69
CA LEU A 141 23.72 -4.41 -10.02
C LEU A 141 25.08 -4.47 -10.74
N GLY A 142 25.23 -3.81 -11.90
CA GLY A 142 26.45 -3.84 -12.69
C GLY A 142 26.68 -5.19 -13.39
N ASN A 143 25.65 -6.03 -13.47
CA ASN A 143 25.69 -7.27 -14.22
C ASN A 143 25.58 -6.92 -15.69
N LYS A 144 26.72 -6.63 -16.34
CA LYS A 144 26.76 -6.47 -17.80
C LYS A 144 26.13 -7.71 -18.42
N THR A 145 25.03 -7.52 -19.14
CA THR A 145 24.50 -8.54 -20.04
C THR A 145 25.57 -8.85 -21.07
N THR A 146 26.38 -9.87 -20.81
CA THR A 146 27.19 -10.49 -21.84
C THR A 146 26.21 -11.12 -22.82
N ASN A 147 25.81 -10.34 -23.81
CA ASN A 147 25.19 -10.86 -25.03
C ASN A 147 26.24 -11.78 -25.68
N THR A 148 26.24 -13.06 -25.31
CA THR A 148 26.77 -14.11 -26.18
C THR A 148 25.93 -14.07 -27.44
N LYS A 149 26.57 -13.59 -28.52
CA LYS A 149 26.13 -13.78 -29.90
C LYS A 149 26.02 -15.26 -30.23
#